data_AF-A0A2K3L6E1-F1
#
_entry.id   AF-A0A2K3L6E1-F1
#
_cell.length_a   1.000
_cell.length_b   1.000
_cell.length_c   1.000
_cell.angle_alpha   90.00
_cell.angle_beta   90.00
_cell.angle_gamma   90.00
#
_symmetry.space_group_name_H-M   'P 1'
#
loop_
_entity.id
_entity.type
_entity.pdbx_description
1 polymer ?
#
loop_
_entity_poly.entity_id
_entity_poly.type
_entity_poly.pdbx_seq_one_letter_code
_entity_poly.pdbx_strand_id
1 'polypeptide(L)'
;MRVSPRWRDLRKICNNQLFSSKTLDSSQALRRRKLQDFLDDIEKCSENEEAVDIGRVAFKTTVNLLSNTFFSTDFVNSAEEAGEYKKIIVSILKEVGTPNLSDFFPRLKFFDLQGIRRRSVVSVNKVLSIFRRFVGERLKMREGTGCIGNDDMLDALLNISLDDGKIEMDKDEIEHLLL
;
A
#
# COMPACT_ATOMS: atom_id res chain seq x y z
N MET A 1 19.97 10.12 -17.06
CA MET A 1 19.88 8.72 -16.61
C MET A 1 18.90 8.01 -17.55
N ARG A 2 19.31 6.94 -18.24
CA ARG A 2 18.39 6.18 -19.11
C ARG A 2 17.47 5.34 -18.22
N VAL A 3 16.18 5.44 -18.45
CA VAL A 3 15.17 4.68 -17.71
C VAL A 3 15.17 3.23 -18.19
N SER A 4 15.22 2.26 -17.27
CA SER A 4 15.26 0.84 -17.64
C SER A 4 13.95 0.41 -18.33
N PRO A 5 13.99 -0.59 -19.25
CA PRO A 5 12.78 -1.21 -19.77
C PRO A 5 11.83 -1.68 -18.66
N ARG A 6 12.37 -2.35 -17.63
CA ARG A 6 11.63 -2.83 -16.45
C ARG A 6 10.80 -1.74 -15.78
N TRP A 7 11.40 -0.56 -15.52
CA TRP A 7 10.66 0.55 -14.93
C TRP A 7 9.52 1.06 -15.82
N ARG A 8 9.73 1.07 -17.14
CA ARG A 8 8.67 1.47 -18.10
C ARG A 8 7.52 0.48 -18.07
N ASP A 9 7.81 -0.82 -17.95
CA ASP A 9 6.81 -1.88 -17.87
C ASP A 9 5.99 -1.78 -16.58
N LEU A 10 6.63 -1.65 -15.42
CA LEU A 10 5.94 -1.45 -14.14
C LEU A 10 5.04 -0.20 -14.16
N ARG A 11 5.56 0.93 -14.69
CA ARG A 11 4.77 2.17 -14.81
C ARG A 11 3.58 2.00 -15.75
N LYS A 12 3.75 1.25 -16.85
CA LYS A 12 2.66 0.94 -17.79
C LYS A 12 1.59 0.09 -17.13
N ILE A 13 1.97 -0.89 -16.31
CA ILE A 13 1.02 -1.71 -15.53
C ILE A 13 0.21 -0.81 -14.60
N CYS A 14 0.86 0.02 -13.78
CA CYS A 14 0.14 0.93 -12.88
C CYS A 14 -0.81 1.87 -13.63
N ASN A 15 -0.35 2.47 -14.73
CA ASN A 15 -1.17 3.38 -15.53
C ASN A 15 -2.41 2.70 -16.13
N ASN A 16 -2.27 1.44 -16.57
CA ASN A 16 -3.37 0.72 -17.21
C ASN A 16 -4.34 0.09 -16.21
N GLN A 17 -3.82 -0.41 -15.08
CA GLN A 17 -4.62 -1.18 -14.13
C GLN A 17 -5.18 -0.31 -13.01
N LEU A 18 -4.40 0.63 -12.46
CA LEU A 18 -4.81 1.46 -11.32
C LEU A 18 -5.29 2.85 -11.74
N PHE A 19 -4.52 3.52 -12.60
CA PHE A 19 -4.70 4.94 -12.88
C PHE A 19 -5.40 5.21 -14.22
N SER A 20 -5.96 4.18 -14.84
CA SER A 20 -6.75 4.37 -16.06
C SER A 20 -8.05 5.09 -15.73
N SER A 21 -8.56 5.93 -16.64
CA SER A 21 -9.86 6.59 -16.43
C SER A 21 -10.97 5.59 -16.15
N LYS A 22 -10.94 4.43 -16.83
CA LYS A 22 -11.91 3.34 -16.59
C LYS A 22 -11.87 2.84 -15.14
N THR A 23 -10.68 2.56 -14.60
CA THR A 23 -10.52 2.10 -13.20
C THR A 23 -10.89 3.21 -12.21
N LEU A 24 -10.53 4.46 -12.52
CA LEU A 24 -10.87 5.60 -11.68
C LEU A 24 -12.38 5.83 -11.65
N ASP A 25 -13.09 5.67 -12.76
CA ASP A 25 -14.53 5.83 -12.84
C ASP A 25 -15.25 4.66 -12.13
N SER A 26 -14.81 3.41 -12.35
CA SER A 26 -15.40 2.24 -11.69
C SER A 26 -15.24 2.27 -10.17
N SER A 27 -14.14 2.83 -9.67
CA SER A 27 -13.87 3.00 -8.22
C SER A 27 -14.59 4.19 -7.57
N GLN A 28 -15.43 4.94 -8.30
CA GLN A 28 -16.14 6.10 -7.75
C GLN A 28 -17.05 5.72 -6.58
N ALA A 29 -17.80 4.61 -6.68
CA ALA A 29 -18.68 4.15 -5.63
C ALA A 29 -17.89 3.80 -4.35
N LEU A 30 -16.73 3.16 -4.51
CA LEU A 30 -15.82 2.87 -3.40
C LEU A 30 -15.35 4.15 -2.70
N ARG A 31 -14.90 5.15 -3.46
CA ARG A 31 -14.48 6.45 -2.89
C ARG A 31 -15.61 7.13 -2.11
N ARG A 32 -16.83 7.11 -2.63
CA ARG A 32 -18.02 7.64 -1.93
C ARG A 32 -18.29 6.89 -0.63
N ARG A 33 -18.24 5.56 -0.64
CA ARG A 33 -18.39 4.74 0.56
C ARG A 33 -17.32 5.08 1.61
N LYS A 34 -16.06 5.19 1.22
CA LYS A 34 -14.97 5.55 2.15
C LYS A 34 -15.09 6.96 2.71
N LEU A 35 -15.64 7.90 1.94
CA LEU A 35 -16.00 9.22 2.45
C LEU A 35 -17.17 9.16 3.42
N GLN A 36 -18.15 8.29 3.20
CA GLN A 36 -19.22 8.06 4.18
C GLN A 36 -18.66 7.49 5.48
N ASP A 37 -17.81 6.46 5.42
CA ASP A 37 -17.15 5.88 6.60
C ASP A 37 -16.38 6.97 7.40
N PHE A 38 -15.77 7.93 6.72
CA PHE A 38 -15.08 9.08 7.33
C PHE A 38 -16.06 10.02 8.06
N LEU A 39 -17.21 10.32 7.45
CA LEU A 39 -18.23 11.17 8.04
C LEU A 39 -18.88 10.48 9.25
N ASP A 40 -19.15 9.18 9.14
CA ASP A 40 -19.72 8.37 10.23
C ASP A 40 -18.78 8.32 11.45
N ASP A 41 -17.46 8.25 11.23
CA ASP A 41 -16.48 8.32 12.33
C ASP A 41 -16.48 9.70 13.02
N ILE A 42 -16.68 10.79 12.26
CA ILE A 42 -16.79 12.15 12.82
C ILE A 42 -18.09 12.31 13.59
N GLU A 43 -19.20 11.83 13.04
CA GLU A 43 -20.52 11.89 13.66
C GLU A 43 -20.52 11.18 15.02
N LYS A 44 -19.93 9.99 15.11
CA LYS A 44 -19.75 9.26 16.38
C LYS A 44 -18.96 10.04 17.43
N CYS A 45 -17.88 10.73 17.03
CA CYS A 45 -17.15 11.60 17.95
C CYS A 45 -18.04 12.75 18.44
N SER A 46 -18.86 13.33 17.55
CA SER A 46 -19.80 14.38 17.91
C SER A 46 -20.87 13.91 18.89
N GLU A 47 -21.43 12.71 18.68
CA GLU A 47 -22.44 12.10 19.58
C GLU A 47 -21.87 11.82 20.97
N ASN A 48 -20.59 11.47 21.05
CA ASN A 48 -19.89 11.20 22.31
C ASN A 48 -19.28 12.45 22.97
N GLU A 49 -19.47 13.64 22.38
CA GLU A 49 -18.84 14.90 22.82
C GLU A 49 -17.29 14.83 22.86
N GLU A 50 -16.69 14.04 21.98
CA GLU A 50 -15.25 13.82 21.90
C GLU A 50 -14.58 14.68 20.82
N ALA A 51 -13.33 15.08 21.07
CA ALA A 51 -12.53 15.76 20.08
C ALA A 51 -12.12 14.81 18.94
N VAL A 52 -12.31 15.25 17.69
CA VAL A 52 -11.95 14.47 16.50
C VAL A 52 -10.44 14.55 16.23
N ASP A 53 -9.75 13.41 16.30
CA ASP A 53 -8.41 13.29 15.69
C ASP A 53 -8.55 13.07 14.18
N ILE A 54 -8.62 14.17 13.43
CA ILE A 54 -8.74 14.16 11.96
C ILE A 54 -7.61 13.36 11.33
N GLY A 55 -6.39 13.44 11.88
CA GLY A 55 -5.26 12.73 11.33
C GLY A 55 -5.40 11.21 11.47
N ARG A 56 -6.08 10.72 12.50
CA ARG A 56 -6.35 9.29 12.71
C ARG A 56 -7.47 8.80 11.80
N VAL A 57 -8.57 9.54 11.74
CA VAL A 57 -9.72 9.19 10.88
C VAL A 57 -9.34 9.27 9.40
N ALA A 58 -8.65 10.32 8.96
CA ALA A 58 -8.19 10.44 7.57
C ALA A 58 -7.20 9.32 7.18
N PHE A 59 -6.34 8.88 8.10
CA PHE A 59 -5.44 7.76 7.86
C PHE A 59 -6.22 6.44 7.67
N LYS A 60 -7.20 6.14 8.54
CA LYS A 60 -8.10 4.99 8.41
C LYS A 60 -8.78 4.98 7.04
N THR A 61 -9.39 6.10 6.65
CA THR A 61 -10.08 6.24 5.36
C THR A 61 -9.13 6.04 4.18
N THR A 62 -7.94 6.64 4.24
CA THR A 62 -6.95 6.54 3.15
C THR A 62 -6.44 5.11 3.01
N VAL A 63 -6.05 4.47 4.12
CA VAL A 63 -5.50 3.11 4.05
C VAL A 63 -6.56 2.09 3.63
N ASN A 64 -7.83 2.25 4.05
CA ASN A 64 -8.92 1.41 3.60
C ASN A 64 -9.33 1.68 2.15
N LEU A 65 -9.25 2.91 1.67
CA LEU A 65 -9.46 3.21 0.25
C LEU A 65 -8.40 2.52 -0.61
N LEU A 66 -7.12 2.65 -0.23
CA LEU A 66 -6.03 2.00 -0.93
C LEU A 66 -6.17 0.48 -0.86
N SER A 67 -6.32 -0.10 0.34
CA SER A 67 -6.41 -1.55 0.49
C SER A 67 -7.59 -2.14 -0.27
N ASN A 68 -8.74 -1.45 -0.33
CA ASN A 68 -9.88 -1.93 -1.09
C ASN A 68 -9.64 -1.81 -2.60
N THR A 69 -8.92 -0.78 -3.05
CA THR A 69 -8.50 -0.65 -4.46
C THR A 69 -7.51 -1.74 -4.87
N PHE A 70 -6.57 -2.10 -3.99
CA PHE A 70 -5.52 -3.08 -4.30
C PHE A 70 -5.95 -4.54 -4.07
N PHE A 71 -6.73 -4.78 -3.02
CA PHE A 71 -6.99 -6.10 -2.45
C PHE A 71 -8.48 -6.38 -2.20
N SER A 72 -9.38 -5.47 -2.58
CA SER A 72 -10.84 -5.57 -2.38
C SER A 72 -11.28 -5.76 -0.93
N THR A 73 -10.42 -5.41 0.03
CA THR A 73 -10.68 -5.59 1.45
C THR A 73 -10.23 -4.37 2.26
N ASP A 74 -10.89 -4.14 3.38
CA ASP A 74 -10.48 -3.12 4.33
C ASP A 74 -9.28 -3.62 5.13
N PHE A 75 -8.28 -2.76 5.27
CA PHE A 75 -7.06 -3.11 5.98
C PHE A 75 -7.23 -3.01 7.50
N VAL A 76 -8.01 -2.02 7.95
CA VAL A 76 -8.27 -1.75 9.36
C VAL A 76 -9.76 -1.60 9.63
N ASN A 77 -10.21 -2.08 10.78
CA ASN A 77 -11.61 -2.07 11.17
C ASN A 77 -11.98 -0.87 12.06
N SER A 78 -11.01 -0.27 12.74
CA SER A 78 -11.24 0.87 13.65
C SER A 78 -10.21 1.98 13.51
N ALA A 79 -10.52 3.15 14.06
CA ALA A 79 -9.61 4.30 14.09
C ALA A 79 -8.42 4.04 15.02
N GLU A 80 -8.61 3.26 16.08
CA GLU A 80 -7.59 2.81 17.02
C GLU A 80 -6.55 1.94 16.32
N GLU A 81 -7.01 0.91 15.60
CA GLU A 81 -6.16 0.01 14.81
C GLU A 81 -5.39 0.81 13.74
N ALA A 82 -6.08 1.71 13.04
CA ALA A 82 -5.48 2.63 12.08
C ALA A 82 -4.36 3.49 12.72
N GLY A 83 -4.55 3.93 13.97
CA GLY A 83 -3.57 4.69 14.74
C GLY A 83 -2.26 3.93 14.99
N GLU A 84 -2.31 2.61 15.18
CA GLU A 84 -1.12 1.79 15.35
C GLU A 84 -0.29 1.69 14.07
N TYR A 85 -0.96 1.43 12.94
CA TYR A 85 -0.31 1.40 11.64
C TYR A 85 0.20 2.78 11.20
N LYS A 86 -0.52 3.84 11.53
CA LYS A 86 -0.09 5.22 11.30
C LYS A 86 1.27 5.49 11.94
N LYS A 87 1.53 4.97 13.15
CA LYS A 87 2.84 5.14 13.83
C LYS A 87 3.98 4.47 13.03
N ILE A 88 3.73 3.34 12.39
CA ILE A 88 4.72 2.67 11.53
C ILE A 88 5.04 3.54 10.31
N ILE A 89 4.00 4.06 9.63
CA ILE A 89 4.18 4.94 8.45
C ILE A 89 4.87 6.26 8.83
N VAL A 90 4.46 6.89 9.93
CA VAL A 90 5.11 8.12 10.42
C VAL A 90 6.57 7.89 10.78
N SER A 91 6.92 6.72 11.33
CA SER A 91 8.31 6.34 11.58
C SER A 91 9.10 6.27 10.27
N ILE A 92 8.56 5.62 9.23
CA ILE A 92 9.19 5.58 7.89
C ILE A 92 9.39 6.99 7.34
N LEU A 93 8.33 7.82 7.36
CA LEU A 93 8.37 9.19 6.86
C LEU A 93 9.41 10.04 7.59
N LYS A 94 9.56 9.85 8.91
CA LYS A 94 10.58 10.53 9.71
C LYS A 94 11.98 10.14 9.27
N GLU A 95 12.24 8.85 9.07
CA GLU A 95 13.55 8.38 8.61
C GLU A 95 13.87 8.88 7.19
N VAL A 96 12.88 8.84 6.27
CA VAL A 96 13.04 9.32 4.88
C VAL A 96 13.24 10.84 4.81
N GLY A 97 12.53 11.59 5.66
CA GLY A 97 12.65 13.05 5.73
C GLY A 97 13.90 13.55 6.45
N THR A 98 14.63 12.67 7.14
CA THR A 98 15.86 13.04 7.84
C THR A 98 17.04 13.06 6.88
N PRO A 99 17.79 14.17 6.75
CA PRO A 99 19.01 14.20 5.93
C PRO A 99 20.00 13.14 6.41
N ASN A 100 20.37 12.23 5.52
CA ASN A 100 21.29 11.14 5.81
C ASN A 100 22.68 11.44 5.24
N LEU A 101 23.67 11.61 6.11
CA LEU A 101 25.07 11.87 5.77
C LEU A 101 25.64 10.82 4.82
N SER A 102 25.16 9.57 4.90
CA SER A 102 25.58 8.49 4.00
C SER A 102 25.24 8.75 2.53
N ASP A 103 24.22 9.57 2.27
CA ASP A 103 23.79 9.91 0.92
C ASP A 103 24.64 11.05 0.32
N PHE A 104 25.24 11.89 1.17
CA PHE A 104 26.18 12.95 0.76
C PHE A 104 27.63 12.47 0.71
N PHE A 105 28.00 11.50 1.54
CA PHE A 105 29.35 10.97 1.68
C PHE A 105 29.37 9.45 1.45
N PRO A 106 29.45 8.99 0.18
CA PRO A 106 29.33 7.56 -0.16
C PRO A 106 30.31 6.63 0.56
N ARG A 107 31.51 7.13 0.92
CA ARG A 107 32.52 6.38 1.69
C ARG A 107 32.05 6.02 3.10
N LEU A 108 31.12 6.79 3.66
CA LEU A 108 30.57 6.58 5.01
C LEU A 108 29.33 5.68 5.03
N LYS A 109 28.82 5.28 3.86
CA LYS A 109 27.56 4.52 3.72
C LYS A 109 27.57 3.18 4.45
N PHE A 110 28.73 2.54 4.57
CA PHE A 110 28.86 1.27 5.29
C PHE A 110 28.59 1.41 6.79
N PHE A 111 28.93 2.55 7.38
CA PHE A 111 28.84 2.75 8.83
C PHE A 111 27.41 2.99 9.32
N ASP A 112 26.51 3.48 8.45
CA ASP A 112 25.14 3.88 8.84
C ASP A 112 25.17 4.79 10.08
N LEU A 113 25.94 5.90 10.00
CA LEU A 113 26.29 6.74 11.16
C LEU A 113 25.07 7.26 11.94
N GLN A 114 23.93 7.44 11.28
CA GLN A 114 22.68 7.90 11.89
C GLN A 114 21.70 6.76 12.21
N GLY A 115 22.06 5.52 11.88
CA GLY A 115 21.23 4.33 12.07
C GLY A 115 19.94 4.33 11.21
N ILE A 116 19.81 5.25 10.26
CA ILE A 116 18.62 5.47 9.45
C ILE A 116 18.34 4.20 8.64
N ARG A 117 19.36 3.65 7.97
CA ARG A 117 19.18 2.45 7.15
C ARG A 117 18.66 1.28 7.98
N ARG A 118 19.27 1.00 9.15
CA ARG A 118 18.83 -0.09 10.02
C ARG A 118 17.38 0.08 10.48
N ARG A 119 16.98 1.28 10.90
CA ARG A 119 15.60 1.55 11.35
C ARG A 119 14.59 1.48 10.20
N SER A 120 14.92 2.03 9.04
CA SER A 120 14.08 1.95 7.85
C SER A 120 13.82 0.51 7.42
N VAL A 121 14.85 -0.36 7.43
CA VAL A 121 14.68 -1.78 7.09
C VAL A 121 13.68 -2.47 8.00
N VAL A 122 13.72 -2.21 9.31
CA VAL A 122 12.75 -2.80 10.25
C VAL A 122 11.32 -2.36 9.93
N SER A 123 11.11 -1.06 9.68
CA SER A 123 9.77 -0.54 9.37
C SER A 123 9.26 -1.00 8.00
N VAL A 124 10.12 -1.02 6.98
CA VAL A 124 9.79 -1.52 5.63
C VAL A 124 9.45 -3.01 5.68
N ASN A 125 10.18 -3.82 6.45
CA ASN A 125 9.87 -5.23 6.62
C ASN A 125 8.49 -5.47 7.26
N LYS A 126 8.05 -4.60 8.18
CA LYS A 126 6.69 -4.66 8.74
C LYS A 126 5.65 -4.42 7.65
N VAL A 127 5.85 -3.42 6.80
CA VAL A 127 4.96 -3.13 5.67
C VAL A 127 4.94 -4.29 4.66
N LEU A 128 6.11 -4.81 4.27
CA LEU A 128 6.19 -5.98 3.39
C LEU A 128 5.48 -7.20 3.96
N SER A 129 5.54 -7.43 5.28
CA SER A 129 4.84 -8.55 5.91
C SER A 129 3.31 -8.44 5.77
N ILE A 130 2.77 -7.21 5.74
CA ILE A 130 1.36 -6.96 5.48
C ILE A 130 1.00 -7.33 4.03
N PHE A 131 1.79 -6.89 3.05
CA PHE A 131 1.52 -7.23 1.65
C PHE A 131 1.68 -8.72 1.36
N ARG A 132 2.70 -9.37 1.94
CA ARG A 132 2.87 -10.84 1.92
C ARG A 132 1.64 -11.57 2.42
N ARG A 133 1.03 -11.07 3.50
CA ARG A 133 -0.20 -11.64 4.04
C ARG A 133 -1.33 -11.52 3.03
N PHE A 134 -1.57 -10.34 2.44
CA PHE A 134 -2.61 -10.15 1.42
C PHE A 134 -2.39 -11.01 0.17
N VAL A 135 -1.17 -11.05 -0.36
CA VAL A 135 -0.81 -11.88 -1.51
C VAL A 135 -1.01 -13.36 -1.19
N GLY A 136 -0.55 -13.81 -0.02
CA GLY A 136 -0.70 -15.19 0.43
C GLY A 136 -2.16 -15.61 0.64
N GLU A 137 -2.97 -14.75 1.25
CA GLU A 137 -4.42 -14.97 1.40
C GLU A 137 -5.10 -15.11 0.05
N ARG A 138 -4.79 -14.23 -0.92
CA ARG A 138 -5.37 -14.28 -2.27
C ARG A 138 -4.99 -15.54 -3.04
N LEU A 139 -3.73 -15.95 -2.98
CA LEU A 139 -3.26 -17.18 -3.65
C LEU A 139 -4.00 -18.42 -3.13
N LYS A 140 -4.15 -18.55 -1.80
CA LYS A 140 -4.91 -19.64 -1.19
C LYS A 140 -6.39 -19.66 -1.61
N MET A 141 -7.01 -18.48 -1.72
CA MET A 141 -8.40 -18.39 -2.19
C MET A 141 -8.55 -18.90 -3.62
N ARG A 142 -7.61 -18.55 -4.51
CA ARG A 142 -7.61 -19.00 -5.92
C ARG A 142 -7.45 -20.52 -6.05
N GLU A 143 -6.59 -21.13 -5.24
CA GLU A 143 -6.37 -22.59 -5.21
C GLU A 143 -7.63 -23.35 -4.76
N GLY A 144 -8.36 -22.84 -3.76
CA GLY A 144 -9.47 -23.57 -3.13
C GLY A 144 -10.84 -23.45 -3.80
N THR A 145 -11.08 -22.39 -4.60
CA THR A 145 -12.43 -22.09 -5.12
C THR A 145 -12.56 -22.09 -6.63
N GLY A 146 -11.45 -22.15 -7.38
CA GLY A 146 -11.48 -21.97 -8.85
C GLY A 146 -12.04 -20.59 -9.29
N CYS A 147 -12.18 -19.66 -8.34
CA CYS A 147 -12.70 -18.32 -8.52
C CYS A 147 -11.74 -17.50 -9.41
N ILE A 148 -12.31 -16.93 -10.47
CA ILE A 148 -11.70 -15.83 -11.23
C ILE A 148 -11.80 -14.62 -10.29
N GLY A 149 -10.66 -14.07 -9.85
CA GLY A 149 -10.55 -13.18 -8.68
C GLY A 149 -11.48 -11.95 -8.64
N ASN A 150 -11.28 -11.10 -7.64
CA ASN A 150 -12.03 -9.87 -7.36
C ASN A 150 -11.89 -8.75 -8.42
N ASP A 151 -11.25 -9.01 -9.57
CA ASP A 151 -10.92 -8.02 -10.62
C ASP A 151 -10.23 -6.76 -10.07
N ASP A 152 -9.39 -6.94 -9.05
CA ASP A 152 -8.61 -5.86 -8.44
C ASP A 152 -7.16 -5.85 -8.91
N MET A 153 -6.40 -4.88 -8.43
CA MET A 153 -5.01 -4.71 -8.85
C MET A 153 -4.14 -5.93 -8.51
N LEU A 154 -4.32 -6.53 -7.34
CA LEU A 154 -3.57 -7.73 -6.99
C LEU A 154 -3.89 -8.87 -7.97
N ASP A 155 -5.15 -9.01 -8.36
CA ASP A 155 -5.52 -10.00 -9.36
C ASP A 155 -4.92 -9.73 -10.73
N ALA A 156 -4.89 -8.46 -11.16
CA ALA A 156 -4.21 -8.07 -12.38
C ALA A 156 -2.71 -8.38 -12.33
N LEU A 157 -2.04 -8.10 -11.20
CA LEU A 157 -0.63 -8.40 -11.00
C LEU A 157 -0.36 -9.91 -11.03
N LEU A 158 -1.16 -10.70 -10.32
CA LEU A 158 -1.04 -12.16 -10.31
C LEU A 158 -1.27 -12.75 -11.71
N ASN A 159 -2.24 -12.21 -12.46
CA ASN A 159 -2.48 -12.68 -13.83
C ASN A 159 -1.33 -12.33 -14.78
N ILE A 160 -0.69 -11.17 -14.60
CA ILE A 160 0.53 -10.81 -15.34
C ILE A 160 1.68 -11.75 -14.99
N SER A 161 1.85 -12.12 -13.71
CA SER A 161 2.89 -13.07 -13.29
C SER A 161 2.72 -14.48 -13.87
N LEU A 162 1.50 -14.85 -14.24
CA LEU A 162 1.16 -16.16 -14.84
C LEU A 162 1.22 -16.15 -16.37
N ASP A 163 1.27 -14.98 -17.01
CA ASP A 163 1.34 -14.83 -18.46
C ASP A 163 2.81 -14.84 -18.93
N ASP A 164 3.30 -16.02 -19.34
CA ASP A 164 4.68 -16.29 -19.80
C ASP A 164 5.15 -15.42 -20.99
N GLY A 165 4.31 -14.54 -21.54
CA GLY A 165 4.50 -13.96 -22.86
C GLY A 165 5.08 -12.53 -22.95
N LYS A 166 4.97 -11.67 -21.92
CA LYS A 166 5.25 -10.22 -22.11
C LYS A 166 6.00 -9.49 -21.00
N ILE A 167 5.70 -9.74 -19.74
CA ILE A 167 6.35 -9.10 -18.58
C ILE A 167 6.46 -10.15 -17.49
N GLU A 168 7.63 -10.79 -17.38
CA GLU A 168 7.91 -11.69 -16.26
C GLU A 168 7.86 -10.88 -14.96
N MET A 169 7.02 -11.27 -14.01
CA MET A 169 6.92 -10.59 -12.72
C MET A 169 6.86 -11.63 -11.63
N ASP A 170 7.88 -11.65 -10.79
CA ASP A 170 7.91 -12.58 -9.68
C ASP A 170 7.11 -12.04 -8.48
N LYS A 171 6.95 -12.90 -7.47
CA LYS A 171 6.20 -12.57 -6.26
C LYS A 171 6.85 -11.42 -5.46
N ASP A 172 8.19 -11.37 -5.43
CA ASP A 172 8.90 -10.32 -4.69
C ASP A 172 8.67 -8.97 -5.36
N GLU A 173 8.65 -8.91 -6.68
CA GLU A 173 8.34 -7.70 -7.45
C GLU A 173 6.90 -7.23 -7.24
N ILE A 174 5.93 -8.15 -7.13
CA ILE A 174 4.55 -7.81 -6.75
C ILE A 174 4.53 -7.16 -5.36
N GLU A 175 5.18 -7.78 -4.38
CA GLU A 175 5.23 -7.27 -3.00
C GLU A 175 5.92 -5.92 -2.90
N HIS A 176 7.00 -5.72 -3.67
CA HIS A 176 7.76 -4.48 -3.69
C HIS A 176 7.07 -3.36 -4.48
N LEU A 177 6.25 -3.68 -5.49
CA LEU A 177 5.47 -2.68 -6.23
C LEU A 177 4.35 -2.06 -5.36
N LEU A 178 3.91 -2.76 -4.31
CA LEU A 178 2.87 -2.32 -3.39
C LEU A 178 3.41 -1.41 -2.26
N LEU A 179 4.73 -1.29 -2.12
CA LEU A 179 5.42 -0.50 -1.09
C LEU A 179 5.47 1.00 -1.40
#